data_AF-A0A820N710-F1
#
_entry.id   AF-A0A820N710-F1
#
_cell.length_a   1.000
_cell.length_b   1.000
_cell.length_c   1.000
_cell.angle_alpha   90.00
_cell.angle_beta   90.00
_cell.angle_gamma   90.00
#
_symmetry.space_group_name_H-M   'P 1'
#
loop_
_entity.id
_entity.type
_entity.pdbx_description
1 polymer ?
#
loop_
_entity_poly.entity_id
_entity_poly.type
_entity_poly.pdbx_seq_one_letter_code
_entity_poly.pdbx_strand_id
1 'polypeptide(L)' 'KFCHELLVKEAKYSSKVALVDVVKAVIQYIDKPNLEHPMRANVGCEYVENRSEFNRKALECVRQHALPRN' A
#
# COMPACT_ATOMS: atom_id res chain seq x y z
N LYS A 1 7.07 -1.86 8.55
CA LYS A 1 7.97 -2.51 7.58
C LYS A 1 7.22 -2.58 6.26
N PHE A 2 7.81 -2.11 5.14
CA PHE A 2 7.24 -2.24 3.79
C PHE A 2 7.57 -3.63 3.24
N CYS A 3 6.66 -4.25 2.47
CA CYS A 3 6.82 -5.64 2.05
C CYS A 3 7.92 -5.70 0.99
N HIS A 4 9.10 -6.21 1.36
CA HIS A 4 10.27 -6.30 0.47
C HIS A 4 9.96 -7.11 -0.79
N GLU A 5 9.07 -8.10 -0.69
CA GLU A 5 8.61 -8.92 -1.80
C GLU A 5 7.95 -8.12 -2.92
N LEU A 6 7.34 -6.95 -2.65
CA LEU A 6 6.78 -6.11 -3.70
C LEU A 6 7.86 -5.57 -4.65
N LEU A 7 8.98 -5.12 -4.09
CA LEU A 7 10.11 -4.62 -4.88
C LEU A 7 10.82 -5.74 -5.63
N VAL A 8 10.82 -6.95 -5.07
CA VAL A 8 11.50 -8.11 -5.66
C VAL A 8 10.64 -8.79 -6.74
N LYS A 9 9.34 -9.00 -6.50
CA LYS A 9 8.41 -9.65 -7.47
C LYS A 9 7.92 -8.69 -8.56
N GLU A 10 7.41 -7.51 -8.19
CA GLU A 10 6.80 -6.60 -9.18
C GLU A 10 7.86 -5.81 -9.94
N ALA A 11 8.88 -5.30 -9.25
CA ALA A 11 9.92 -4.50 -9.91
C ALA A 11 11.06 -5.34 -10.51
N LYS A 12 11.09 -6.67 -10.33
CA LYS A 12 12.22 -7.55 -10.73
C LYS A 12 13.56 -6.90 -10.40
N TYR A 13 13.77 -6.66 -9.10
CA TYR A 13 14.89 -5.86 -8.58
C TYR A 13 16.19 -6.20 -9.32
N SER A 14 16.59 -5.29 -10.21
CA SER A 14 17.77 -5.40 -11.05
C SER A 14 18.38 -4.02 -11.15
N SER A 15 19.66 -3.93 -11.48
CA SER A 15 20.36 -2.66 -11.66
C SER A 15 19.76 -1.75 -12.75
N LYS A 16 18.77 -2.24 -13.50
CA LYS A 16 18.06 -1.52 -14.57
C LYS A 16 16.72 -0.91 -14.13
N VAL A 17 16.24 -1.21 -12.94
CA VAL A 17 14.95 -0.70 -12.46
C VAL A 17 15.11 0.77 -12.12
N ALA A 18 14.43 1.64 -12.86
CA ALA A 18 14.45 3.06 -12.57
C ALA A 18 13.62 3.35 -11.32
N LEU A 19 14.06 4.34 -10.53
CA LEU A 19 13.35 4.75 -9.31
C LEU A 19 11.89 5.13 -9.59
N VAL A 20 11.60 5.69 -10.77
CA VAL A 20 10.24 6.04 -11.19
C VAL A 20 9.31 4.82 -11.26
N ASP A 21 9.82 3.65 -11.65
CA ASP A 21 9.01 2.44 -11.76
C ASP A 21 8.69 1.88 -10.37
N VAL A 22 9.63 2.00 -9.43
CA VAL A 22 9.41 1.68 -8.02
C VAL A 22 8.33 2.59 -7.42
N VAL A 23 8.41 3.90 -7.65
CA VAL A 23 7.40 4.85 -7.15
C VAL A 23 6.02 4.54 -7.73
N LYS A 24 5.92 4.24 -9.03
CA LYS A 24 4.67 3.82 -9.68
C LYS A 24 4.09 2.55 -9.06
N ALA A 25 4.92 1.53 -8.81
CA ALA A 25 4.49 0.29 -8.18
C ALA A 25 3.94 0.52 -6.76
N VAL A 26 4.57 1.41 -5.99
CA VAL A 26 4.08 1.79 -4.65
C VAL A 26 2.73 2.49 -4.73
N ILE A 27 2.55 3.43 -5.67
CA ILE A 27 1.27 4.12 -5.88
C ILE A 27 0.16 3.12 -6.23
N GLN A 28 0.41 2.22 -7.19
CA GLN A 28 -0.55 1.18 -7.57
C GLN A 28 -0.93 0.29 -6.39
N TYR A 29 0.01 -0.01 -5.49
CA TYR A 29 -0.26 -0.82 -4.31
C TYR A 29 -1.11 -0.11 -3.27
N ILE A 30 -0.96 1.21 -3.13
CA ILE A 30 -1.82 2.01 -2.25
C ILE A 30 -3.26 2.00 -2.77
N ASP A 31 -3.43 2.16 -4.09
CA ASP A 31 -4.75 2.14 -4.73
C ASP A 31 -5.38 0.74 -4.71
N LYS A 32 -4.57 -0.30 -4.91
CA LYS A 32 -4.99 -1.70 -4.92
C LYS A 32 -4.08 -2.55 -4.02
N PRO A 33 -4.37 -2.62 -2.72
CA PRO A 33 -3.57 -3.40 -1.78
C PRO A 33 -3.65 -4.90 -2.09
N ASN A 34 -2.53 -5.61 -1.90
CA ASN A 34 -2.48 -7.06 -1.96
C ASN A 34 -3.02 -7.66 -0.66
N LEU A 35 -4.10 -8.43 -0.77
CA LEU A 35 -4.80 -9.06 0.35
C LEU A 35 -4.39 -10.51 0.58
N GLU A 36 -3.66 -11.13 -0.35
CA GLU A 36 -3.11 -12.49 -0.18
C GLU A 36 -1.92 -12.50 0.79
N HIS A 37 -1.14 -11.41 0.79
CA HIS A 37 0.02 -11.23 1.66
C HIS A 37 -0.03 -9.90 2.41
N PRO A 38 -1.00 -9.70 3.32
CA PRO A 38 -1.14 -8.45 4.05
C PRO A 38 -0.03 -8.30 5.09
N MET A 39 0.68 -7.18 5.06
CA MET A 39 1.65 -6.85 6.11
C MET A 39 1.01 -6.68 7.49
N ARG A 40 -0.26 -6.26 7.50
CA ARG A 40 -1.09 -6.12 8.70
C ARG A 40 -2.36 -6.94 8.48
N ALA A 41 -2.33 -8.21 8.92
CA ALA A 41 -3.42 -9.16 8.69
C ALA A 41 -4.78 -8.62 9.16
N ASN A 42 -4.83 -7.98 10.33
CA ASN A 42 -6.05 -7.37 10.87
C ASN A 42 -6.66 -6.30 9.95
N VAL A 43 -5.81 -5.45 9.36
CA VAL A 43 -6.24 -4.41 8.40
C VAL A 43 -6.70 -5.05 7.09
N GLY A 44 -6.01 -6.11 6.64
CA GLY A 44 -6.41 -6.90 5.47
C GLY A 44 -7.77 -7.57 5.63
N CYS A 45 -8.03 -8.20 6.79
CA CYS A 45 -9.33 -8.77 7.11
C CYS A 45 -10.43 -7.69 7.11
N GLU A 46 -10.21 -6.55 7.77
CA GLU A 46 -11.19 -5.46 7.81
C GLU A 46 -11.48 -4.90 6.41
N TYR A 47 -10.45 -4.79 5.55
CA TYR A 47 -10.62 -4.36 4.16
C TYR A 47 -11.55 -5.29 3.35
N VAL A 48 -11.49 -6.59 3.62
CA VAL A 48 -12.32 -7.62 2.95
C VAL A 48 -13.72 -7.71 3.56
N GLU A 49 -13.79 -7.75 4.89
CA GLU A 49 -15.03 -8.03 5.62
C GLU A 49 -15.91 -6.80 5.81
N ASN A 50 -15.32 -5.62 6.00
CA ASN A 50 -16.05 -4.38 6.23
C ASN A 50 -15.34 -3.17 5.61
N ARG A 51 -15.48 -3.05 4.29
CA ARG A 51 -14.82 -2.00 3.52
C ARG A 51 -15.21 -0.59 3.95
N SER A 52 -16.44 -0.38 4.42
CA SER A 52 -16.91 0.92 4.89
C SER A 52 -16.18 1.40 6.14
N GLU A 53 -16.01 0.51 7.12
CA GLU A 53 -15.30 0.84 8.36
C GLU A 53 -13.79 1.02 8.13
N PHE A 54 -13.20 0.17 7.28
CA PHE A 54 -11.81 0.37 6.81
C PHE A 54 -11.64 1.77 6.21
N ASN A 55 -12.52 2.17 5.27
CA ASN A 55 -12.42 3.47 4.60
C ASN A 55 -12.58 4.63 5.61
N ARG A 56 -13.48 4.50 6.59
CA ARG A 56 -13.67 5.50 7.64
C ARG A 56 -12.39 5.71 8.45
N LYS A 57 -11.78 4.62 8.95
CA LYS A 57 -10.53 4.65 9.72
C LYS A 57 -9.35 5.14 8.88
N ALA A 58 -9.28 4.72 7.62
CA ALA A 58 -8.23 5.17 6.69
C ALA A 58 -8.31 6.69 6.47
N LEU A 59 -9.50 7.24 6.25
CA LEU A 59 -9.71 8.69 6.13
C LEU A 59 -9.35 9.44 7.40
N GLU A 60 -9.70 8.91 8.57
CA GLU A 60 -9.35 9.49 9.86
C GLU A 60 -7.82 9.54 10.06
N CYS A 61 -7.13 8.46 9.73
CA CYS A 61 -5.67 8.37 9.76
C CYS A 61 -5.00 9.38 8.80
N VAL A 62 -5.53 9.52 7.58
CA VAL A 62 -5.06 10.51 6.61
C VAL A 62 -5.23 11.93 7.16
N ARG A 63 -6.37 12.26 7.77
CA ARG A 63 -6.60 13.59 8.35
C ARG A 63 -5.63 13.93 9.49
N GLN A 64 -5.25 12.93 10.30
CA GLN A 64 -4.37 13.14 11.45
C GLN A 64 -2.89 13.24 11.07
N HIS A 65 -2.48 12.57 10.00
CA HIS A 65 -1.05 12.34 9.74
C HIS A 65 -0.56 12.76 8.34
N ALA A 66 -1.46 13.00 7.38
CA ALA A 66 -1.03 13.42 6.06
C ALA A 66 -0.52 14.87 6.07
N LEU A 67 0.56 15.10 5.32
CA LEU A 67 0.97 16.46 4.99
C LEU A 67 -0.07 17.12 4.08
N PRO A 68 -0.22 18.46 4.13
CA PRO A 68 -1.06 19.19 3.20
C PRO A 68 -0.67 18.86 1.75
N ARG A 69 -1.67 18.72 0.88
CA ARG A 69 -1.43 18.67 -0.56
C ARG A 69 -1.12 20.10 -1.02
N ASN A 70 0.12 20.31 -1.48
CA ASN A 70 0.55 21.55 -2.15
C ASN A 70 -0.06 21.66 -3.55
#